data_AF-R2QDG0-F1
#
_entry.id   AF-R2QDG0-F1
#
_cell.length_a   1.000
_cell.length_b   1.000
_cell.length_c   1.000
_cell.angle_alpha   90.00
_cell.angle_beta   90.00
_cell.angle_gamma   90.00
#
_symmetry.space_group_name_H-M   'P 1'
#
loop_
_entity.id
_entity.type
_entity.pdbx_description
1 polymer ?
#
loop_
_entity_poly.entity_id
_entity_poly.type
_entity_poly.pdbx_seq_one_letter_code
_entity_poly.pdbx_strand_id
1 'polypeptide(L)'
;MNFEAVELRKLTFKRNALGGFRQTDVNDFLRNVADDYETYDERVRRLIEDKERMETELAAKEAGHQRRTIQLENEINELLQTIKNLEVELNQLRTQKAEWDQFEQQHLDYRDIAKMKRIAQQTLEAAEKAANKLLEEAEQKKAAIVAAAEHHKQSLLTEAEKQKQALMNQAEEERLQNLFNSKLEISTLQREQDERAVELDARQQLLEGKQRELQQLRADIHEEVKTFAGMMTATRQEISQEYTHSIEALTKKNEAVRKETTIQQQPVIHVLEPEKEVM
;
A
#
# COMPACT_ATOMS: atom_id res chain seq x y z
N MET A 1 -18.14 108.13 -101.68
CA MET A 1 -18.34 108.34 -103.12
C MET A 1 -18.43 109.83 -103.36
N ASN A 2 -17.78 110.37 -104.40
CA ASN A 2 -17.77 111.81 -104.71
C ASN A 2 -18.90 112.23 -105.66
N PHE A 3 -19.56 111.26 -106.30
CA PHE A 3 -20.68 111.45 -107.20
C PHE A 3 -21.66 110.30 -107.05
N GLU A 4 -22.95 110.57 -107.23
CA GLU A 4 -23.98 109.55 -107.47
C GLU A 4 -24.19 109.34 -108.98
N ALA A 5 -24.66 108.17 -109.40
CA ALA A 5 -25.00 107.92 -110.80
C ALA A 5 -26.01 108.95 -111.35
N VAL A 6 -26.97 109.37 -110.51
CA VAL A 6 -27.95 110.41 -110.84
C VAL A 6 -27.30 111.78 -111.06
N GLU A 7 -26.22 112.09 -110.33
CA GLU A 7 -25.46 113.33 -110.50
C GLU A 7 -24.66 113.30 -111.79
N LEU A 8 -24.04 112.16 -112.12
CA LEU A 8 -23.29 111.98 -113.39
C LEU A 8 -24.19 112.18 -114.62
N ARG A 9 -25.44 111.70 -114.57
CA ARG A 9 -26.45 111.89 -115.64
C ARG A 9 -26.87 113.35 -115.81
N LYS A 10 -26.67 114.21 -114.79
CA LYS A 10 -27.05 115.63 -114.78
C LYS A 10 -25.87 116.60 -114.96
N LEU A 11 -24.64 116.08 -115.04
CA LEU A 11 -23.45 116.91 -115.21
C LEU A 11 -23.50 117.68 -116.53
N THR A 12 -23.15 118.96 -116.46
CA THR A 12 -23.02 119.83 -117.63
C THR A 12 -21.67 120.53 -117.60
N PHE A 13 -21.04 120.66 -118.78
CA PHE A 13 -19.72 121.28 -118.92
C PHE A 13 -19.81 122.58 -119.71
N LYS A 14 -18.97 123.55 -119.35
CA LYS A 14 -18.83 124.80 -120.10
C LYS A 14 -18.22 124.50 -121.48
N ARG A 15 -18.81 125.07 -122.54
CA ARG A 15 -18.30 124.94 -123.92
C ARG A 15 -17.17 125.93 -124.16
N ASN A 16 -16.02 125.45 -124.60
CA ASN A 16 -14.90 126.29 -125.04
C ASN A 16 -14.89 126.40 -126.58
N ALA A 17 -14.81 127.63 -127.09
CA ALA A 17 -14.90 127.90 -128.53
C ALA A 17 -13.63 127.51 -129.33
N LEU A 18 -12.50 127.26 -128.65
CA LEU A 18 -11.17 127.10 -129.27
C LEU A 18 -10.64 125.65 -129.23
N GLY A 19 -11.49 124.68 -128.86
CA GLY A 19 -11.13 123.26 -128.80
C GLY A 19 -11.70 122.57 -127.56
N GLY A 20 -12.10 121.30 -127.74
CA GLY A 20 -12.68 120.45 -126.68
C GLY A 20 -13.15 119.09 -127.20
N PHE A 21 -13.49 118.18 -126.29
CA PHE A 21 -14.07 116.89 -126.64
C PHE A 21 -15.48 117.05 -127.23
N ARG A 22 -15.87 116.13 -128.12
CA ARG A 22 -17.22 116.12 -128.69
C ARG A 22 -18.23 115.80 -127.61
N GLN A 23 -19.27 116.63 -127.53
CA GLN A 23 -20.29 116.51 -126.48
C GLN A 23 -21.04 115.17 -126.54
N THR A 24 -21.26 114.60 -127.72
CA THR A 24 -21.87 113.28 -127.90
C THR A 24 -21.05 112.19 -127.23
N ASP A 25 -19.74 112.16 -127.51
CA ASP A 25 -18.83 111.12 -127.03
C ASP A 25 -18.67 111.21 -125.51
N VAL A 26 -18.63 112.43 -124.96
CA VAL A 26 -18.61 112.66 -123.51
C VAL A 26 -19.92 112.24 -122.85
N ASN A 27 -21.07 112.54 -123.47
CA ASN A 27 -22.38 112.14 -122.94
C ASN A 27 -22.55 110.61 -122.95
N ASP A 28 -22.15 109.93 -124.02
CA ASP A 28 -22.22 108.48 -124.13
C ASP A 28 -21.26 107.80 -123.14
N PHE A 29 -20.06 108.35 -122.97
CA PHE A 29 -19.13 107.91 -121.93
C PHE A 29 -19.72 108.08 -120.52
N LEU A 30 -20.30 109.25 -120.21
CA LEU A 30 -20.91 109.49 -118.90
C LEU A 30 -22.15 108.63 -118.63
N ARG A 31 -22.89 108.20 -119.66
CA ARG A 31 -23.97 107.22 -119.51
C ARG A 31 -23.42 105.88 -119.05
N ASN A 32 -22.39 105.36 -119.72
CA ASN A 32 -21.77 104.10 -119.34
C ASN A 32 -21.18 104.18 -117.91
N VAL A 33 -20.51 105.28 -117.57
CA VAL A 33 -20.00 105.48 -116.20
C VAL A 33 -21.14 105.54 -115.18
N ALA A 34 -22.27 106.20 -115.49
CA ALA A 34 -23.42 106.21 -114.60
C ALA A 34 -24.03 104.81 -114.41
N ASP A 35 -24.14 104.02 -115.48
CA ASP A 35 -24.63 102.63 -115.42
C ASP A 35 -23.67 101.73 -114.62
N ASP A 36 -22.35 101.94 -114.74
CA ASP A 36 -21.34 101.26 -113.93
C ASP A 36 -21.46 101.63 -112.44
N TYR A 37 -21.69 102.91 -112.12
CA TYR A 37 -21.93 103.35 -110.73
C TYR A 37 -23.17 102.69 -110.14
N GLU A 38 -24.29 102.61 -110.87
CA GLU A 38 -25.49 101.89 -110.42
C GLU A 38 -25.21 100.40 -110.19
N THR A 39 -24.42 99.78 -111.07
CA THR A 39 -24.02 98.38 -110.93
C THR A 39 -23.12 98.17 -109.70
N TYR A 40 -22.19 99.10 -109.43
CA TYR A 40 -21.33 99.03 -108.25
C TYR A 40 -22.12 99.25 -106.96
N ASP A 41 -23.03 100.22 -106.91
CA ASP A 41 -23.88 100.48 -105.74
C ASP A 41 -24.76 99.28 -105.41
N GLU A 42 -25.38 98.66 -106.42
CA GLU A 42 -26.19 97.45 -106.25
C GLU A 42 -25.32 96.26 -105.79
N ARG A 43 -24.11 96.11 -106.34
CA ARG A 43 -23.17 95.07 -105.89
C ARG A 43 -22.73 95.27 -104.45
N VAL A 44 -22.44 96.51 -104.05
CA VAL A 44 -22.07 96.85 -102.67
C VAL A 44 -23.23 96.57 -101.73
N ARG A 45 -24.47 96.93 -102.10
CA ARG A 45 -25.66 96.61 -101.30
C ARG A 45 -25.80 95.11 -101.07
N ARG A 46 -25.71 94.29 -102.13
CA ARG A 46 -25.78 92.82 -102.00
C ARG A 46 -24.67 92.25 -101.13
N LEU A 47 -23.44 92.76 -101.26
CA LEU A 47 -22.32 92.33 -100.41
C LEU A 47 -22.53 92.68 -98.94
N ILE A 48 -23.16 93.82 -98.64
CA ILE A 48 -23.52 94.20 -97.27
C ILE A 48 -24.60 93.25 -96.74
N GLU A 49 -25.66 93.00 -97.51
CA GLU A 49 -26.73 92.07 -97.11
C GLU A 49 -26.20 90.64 -96.88
N ASP A 50 -25.34 90.14 -97.77
CA ASP A 50 -24.69 88.83 -97.63
C ASP A 50 -23.78 88.79 -96.40
N LYS A 51 -23.02 89.87 -96.15
CA LYS A 51 -22.17 89.98 -94.95
C LYS A 51 -23.02 89.93 -93.68
N GLU A 52 -24.07 90.73 -93.59
CA GLU A 52 -24.97 90.76 -92.44
C GLU A 52 -25.61 89.38 -92.22
N ARG A 53 -26.07 88.74 -93.30
CA ARG A 53 -26.59 87.36 -93.24
C ARG A 53 -25.55 86.39 -92.69
N MET A 54 -24.33 86.40 -93.21
CA MET A 54 -23.25 85.51 -92.75
C MET A 54 -22.87 85.78 -91.29
N GLU A 55 -22.85 87.05 -90.85
CA GLU A 55 -22.60 87.41 -89.46
C GLU A 55 -23.70 86.89 -88.53
N THR A 56 -24.97 86.99 -88.92
CA THR A 56 -26.07 86.41 -88.13
C THR A 56 -26.04 84.88 -88.07
N GLU A 57 -25.73 84.21 -89.18
CA GLU A 57 -25.59 82.75 -89.23
C GLU A 57 -24.41 82.27 -88.37
N LEU A 58 -23.29 83.00 -88.38
CA LEU A 58 -22.12 82.71 -87.55
C LEU A 58 -22.45 82.88 -86.07
N ALA A 59 -23.05 84.00 -85.68
CA ALA A 59 -23.45 84.26 -84.29
C ALA A 59 -24.44 83.20 -83.77
N ALA A 60 -25.40 82.76 -84.61
CA ALA A 60 -26.33 81.71 -84.25
C ALA A 60 -25.64 80.36 -84.04
N LYS A 61 -24.66 80.00 -84.90
CA LYS A 61 -23.86 78.78 -84.73
C LYS A 61 -22.99 78.83 -83.48
N GLU A 62 -22.32 79.95 -83.22
CA GLU A 62 -21.50 80.15 -82.02
C GLU A 62 -22.35 80.05 -80.74
N ALA A 63 -23.52 80.68 -80.70
CA ALA A 63 -24.46 80.56 -79.59
C ALA A 63 -24.96 79.12 -79.42
N GLY A 64 -25.22 78.40 -80.52
CA GLY A 64 -25.57 76.99 -80.50
C GLY A 64 -24.46 76.10 -79.92
N HIS A 65 -23.22 76.34 -80.34
CA HIS A 65 -22.05 75.64 -79.81
C HIS A 65 -21.85 75.92 -78.33
N GLN A 66 -21.91 77.18 -77.89
CA GLN A 66 -21.78 77.55 -76.47
C GLN A 66 -22.86 76.88 -75.61
N ARG A 67 -24.12 76.87 -76.05
CA ARG A 67 -25.19 76.14 -75.35
C ARG A 67 -24.90 74.66 -75.25
N ARG A 68 -24.40 74.03 -76.32
CA ARG A 68 -24.07 72.61 -76.31
C ARG A 68 -22.90 72.31 -75.37
N THR A 69 -21.88 73.17 -75.33
CA THR A 69 -20.76 73.05 -74.39
C THR A 69 -21.25 73.10 -72.95
N ILE A 70 -22.06 74.11 -72.59
CA ILE A 70 -22.61 74.24 -71.24
C ILE A 70 -23.47 73.02 -70.86
N GLN A 71 -24.29 72.52 -71.79
CA GLN A 71 -25.08 71.31 -71.56
C GLN A 71 -24.19 70.10 -71.26
N LEU A 72 -23.16 69.87 -72.07
CA LEU A 72 -22.23 68.75 -71.88
C LEU A 72 -21.43 68.90 -70.59
N GLU A 73 -21.01 70.10 -70.22
CA GLU A 73 -20.33 70.37 -68.94
C GLU A 73 -21.23 70.05 -67.74
N ASN A 74 -22.51 70.41 -67.81
CA ASN A 74 -23.48 70.06 -66.76
C ASN A 74 -23.70 68.55 -66.67
N GLU A 75 -23.90 67.86 -67.80
CA GLU A 75 -24.04 66.40 -67.86
C GLU A 75 -22.80 65.69 -67.29
N ILE A 76 -21.59 66.16 -67.64
CA ILE A 76 -20.33 65.62 -67.09
C ILE A 76 -20.28 65.81 -65.57
N ASN A 77 -20.64 66.98 -65.06
CA ASN A 77 -20.61 67.26 -63.63
C ASN A 77 -21.61 66.37 -62.86
N GLU A 78 -22.82 66.15 -63.41
CA GLU A 78 -23.81 65.24 -62.82
C GLU A 78 -23.33 63.78 -62.80
N LEU A 79 -22.73 63.32 -63.90
CA LEU A 79 -22.15 61.98 -63.98
C LEU A 79 -20.98 61.79 -62.99
N LEU A 80 -20.11 62.79 -62.84
CA LEU A 80 -19.02 62.74 -61.87
C LEU A 80 -19.52 62.66 -60.43
N GLN A 81 -20.57 63.39 -60.08
CA GLN A 81 -21.18 63.27 -58.74
C GLN A 81 -21.82 61.90 -58.53
N THR A 82 -22.47 61.36 -59.56
CA THR A 82 -23.08 60.03 -59.50
C THR A 82 -22.03 58.95 -59.30
N ILE A 83 -20.91 59.00 -60.04
CA ILE A 83 -19.79 58.07 -59.89
C ILE A 83 -19.22 58.15 -58.47
N LYS A 84 -19.00 59.36 -57.94
CA LYS A 84 -18.49 59.55 -56.59
C LYS A 84 -19.41 58.94 -55.52
N ASN A 85 -20.72 59.10 -55.67
CA ASN A 85 -21.70 58.52 -54.75
C ASN A 85 -21.69 56.98 -54.81
N LEU A 86 -21.64 56.41 -56.01
CA LEU A 86 -21.57 54.97 -56.22
C LEU A 86 -20.27 54.37 -55.65
N GLU A 87 -19.14 55.07 -55.76
CA GLU A 87 -17.87 54.63 -55.16
C GLU A 87 -17.94 54.57 -53.63
N VAL A 88 -18.60 55.55 -53.00
CA VAL A 88 -18.84 55.55 -51.56
C VAL A 88 -19.72 54.38 -51.15
N GLU A 89 -20.85 54.16 -51.84
CA GLU A 89 -21.76 53.06 -51.57
C GLU A 89 -21.07 51.70 -51.75
N LEU A 90 -20.29 51.54 -52.81
CA LEU A 90 -19.55 50.31 -53.08
C LEU A 90 -18.52 50.01 -51.98
N ASN A 91 -17.82 51.03 -51.49
CA ASN A 91 -16.90 50.87 -50.37
C ASN A 91 -17.64 50.50 -49.06
N GLN A 92 -18.79 51.11 -48.78
CA GLN A 92 -19.61 50.75 -47.62
C GLN A 92 -20.06 49.28 -47.70
N LEU A 93 -20.55 48.84 -48.86
CA LEU A 93 -20.96 47.45 -49.08
C LEU A 93 -19.79 46.47 -48.96
N ARG A 94 -18.59 46.85 -49.41
CA ARG A 94 -17.37 46.05 -49.22
C ARG A 94 -17.01 45.89 -47.75
N THR A 95 -17.11 46.96 -46.96
CA THR A 95 -16.87 46.91 -45.51
C THR A 95 -17.90 46.02 -44.81
N GLN A 96 -19.18 46.19 -45.11
CA GLN A 96 -20.25 45.35 -44.54
C GLN A 96 -20.06 43.87 -44.89
N LYS A 97 -19.66 43.56 -46.13
CA LYS A 97 -19.35 42.19 -46.53
C LYS A 97 -18.18 41.62 -45.73
N ALA A 98 -17.11 42.37 -45.53
CA ALA A 98 -15.95 41.92 -44.76
C ALA A 98 -16.31 41.65 -43.28
N GLU A 99 -17.14 42.49 -42.68
CA GLU A 99 -17.67 42.27 -41.32
C GLU A 99 -18.52 40.99 -41.25
N TRP A 100 -19.35 40.73 -42.27
CA TRP A 100 -20.16 39.51 -42.35
C TRP A 100 -19.30 38.25 -42.50
N ASP A 101 -18.30 38.27 -43.39
CA ASP A 101 -17.36 37.16 -43.59
C ASP A 101 -16.59 36.87 -42.27
N GLN A 102 -16.20 37.91 -41.53
CA GLN A 102 -15.56 37.76 -40.22
C GLN A 102 -16.51 37.14 -39.18
N PHE A 103 -17.76 37.57 -39.15
CA PHE A 103 -18.77 36.99 -38.25
C PHE A 103 -19.03 35.51 -38.56
N GLU A 104 -19.12 35.14 -39.84
CA GLU A 104 -19.31 33.74 -40.26
C GLU A 104 -18.14 32.85 -39.82
N GLN A 105 -16.90 33.34 -39.98
CA GLN A 105 -15.70 32.64 -39.48
C GLN A 105 -15.74 32.46 -37.96
N GLN A 106 -16.04 33.52 -37.21
CA GLN A 106 -16.15 33.43 -35.75
C GLN A 106 -17.22 32.42 -35.32
N HIS A 107 -18.36 32.38 -36.00
CA HIS A 107 -19.41 31.41 -35.69
C HIS A 107 -18.98 29.96 -35.96
N LEU A 108 -18.19 29.71 -37.01
CA LEU A 108 -17.58 28.40 -37.26
C LEU A 108 -16.61 28.02 -36.14
N ASP A 109 -15.74 28.93 -35.72
CA ASP A 109 -14.80 28.72 -34.63
C ASP A 109 -15.53 28.42 -33.30
N TYR A 110 -16.57 29.17 -32.96
CA TYR A 110 -17.40 28.91 -31.78
C TYR A 110 -18.05 27.52 -31.82
N ARG A 111 -18.54 27.10 -33.00
CA ARG A 111 -19.14 25.78 -33.18
C ARG A 111 -18.10 24.67 -32.96
N ASP A 112 -16.88 24.87 -33.43
CA ASP A 112 -15.81 23.89 -33.26
C ASP A 112 -15.26 23.86 -31.82
N ILE A 113 -15.15 25.02 -31.15
CA ILE A 113 -14.87 25.10 -29.72
C ILE A 113 -15.94 24.36 -28.91
N ALA A 114 -17.22 24.54 -29.24
CA ALA A 114 -18.31 23.84 -28.55
C ALA A 114 -18.24 22.32 -28.73
N LYS A 115 -17.90 21.83 -29.94
CA LYS A 115 -17.65 20.41 -30.19
C LYS A 115 -16.45 19.91 -29.37
N MET A 116 -15.34 20.66 -29.39
CA MET A 116 -14.13 20.31 -28.63
C MET A 116 -14.40 20.25 -27.13
N LYS A 117 -15.15 21.20 -26.56
CA LYS A 117 -15.56 21.18 -25.16
C LYS A 117 -16.37 19.94 -24.82
N ARG A 118 -17.29 19.52 -25.70
CA ARG A 118 -18.09 18.30 -25.52
C ARG A 118 -17.22 17.05 -25.52
N ILE A 119 -16.28 16.95 -26.47
CA ILE A 119 -15.33 15.82 -26.55
C ILE A 119 -14.43 15.78 -25.31
N ALA A 120 -13.89 16.93 -24.89
CA ALA A 120 -13.06 17.03 -23.70
C ALA A 120 -13.83 16.59 -22.44
N GLN A 121 -15.09 17.00 -22.30
CA GLN A 121 -15.92 16.62 -21.16
C GLN A 121 -16.26 15.13 -21.17
N GLN A 122 -16.59 14.54 -22.32
CA GLN A 122 -16.79 13.09 -22.45
C GLN A 122 -15.53 12.30 -22.13
N THR A 123 -14.36 12.82 -22.52
CA THR A 123 -13.06 12.17 -22.24
C THR A 123 -12.73 12.23 -20.75
N LEU A 124 -13.00 13.37 -20.10
CA LEU A 124 -12.83 13.53 -18.67
C LEU A 124 -13.74 12.58 -17.89
N GLU A 125 -15.04 12.53 -18.21
CA GLU A 125 -16.01 11.63 -17.57
C GLU A 125 -15.62 10.15 -17.75
N ALA A 126 -15.13 9.77 -18.95
CA ALA A 126 -14.65 8.42 -19.20
C ALA A 126 -13.38 8.09 -18.39
N ALA A 127 -12.46 9.05 -18.26
CA ALA A 127 -11.24 8.90 -17.47
C ALA A 127 -11.55 8.78 -15.96
N GLU A 128 -12.44 9.63 -15.43
CA GLU A 128 -12.90 9.55 -14.04
C GLU A 128 -13.59 8.23 -13.74
N LYS A 129 -14.46 7.76 -14.64
CA LYS A 129 -15.11 6.45 -14.48
C LYS A 129 -14.10 5.29 -14.50
N ALA A 130 -13.10 5.35 -15.37
CA ALA A 130 -12.05 4.34 -15.41
C ALA A 130 -11.18 4.37 -14.15
N ALA A 131 -10.82 5.56 -13.66
CA ALA A 131 -10.06 5.74 -12.42
C ALA A 131 -10.82 5.21 -11.19
N ASN A 132 -12.10 5.54 -11.07
CA ASN A 132 -12.95 5.05 -9.98
C ASN A 132 -13.08 3.52 -10.01
N LYS A 133 -13.22 2.91 -11.19
CA LYS A 133 -13.24 1.46 -11.32
C LYS A 133 -11.93 0.82 -10.86
N LEU A 134 -10.79 1.40 -11.22
CA LEU A 134 -9.47 0.91 -10.78
C LEU A 134 -9.28 1.05 -9.27
N LEU A 135 -9.77 2.15 -8.67
CA LEU A 135 -9.77 2.34 -7.22
C LEU A 135 -10.63 1.27 -6.53
N GLU A 136 -11.84 1.03 -7.02
CA GLU A 136 -12.74 0.01 -6.47
C GLU A 136 -12.13 -1.40 -6.58
N GLU A 137 -11.53 -1.75 -7.72
CA GLU A 137 -10.81 -3.02 -7.90
C GLU A 137 -9.61 -3.13 -6.95
N ALA A 138 -8.88 -2.05 -6.71
CA ALA A 138 -7.76 -2.02 -5.78
C ALA A 138 -8.23 -2.18 -4.32
N GLU A 139 -9.32 -1.53 -3.93
CA GLU A 139 -9.93 -1.67 -2.61
C GLU A 139 -10.45 -3.08 -2.37
N GLN A 140 -11.13 -3.69 -3.35
CA GLN A 140 -11.58 -5.07 -3.28
C GLN A 140 -10.40 -6.05 -3.13
N LYS A 141 -9.33 -5.87 -3.92
CA LYS A 141 -8.10 -6.70 -3.80
C LYS A 141 -7.45 -6.54 -2.43
N LYS A 142 -7.34 -5.31 -1.93
CA LYS A 142 -6.82 -5.03 -0.59
C LYS A 142 -7.65 -5.73 0.49
N ALA A 143 -8.97 -5.61 0.42
CA ALA A 143 -9.87 -6.26 1.36
C ALA A 143 -9.75 -7.79 1.33
N ALA A 144 -9.65 -8.38 0.13
CA ALA A 144 -9.45 -9.82 -0.03
C ALA A 144 -8.13 -10.31 0.57
N ILE A 145 -7.04 -9.57 0.37
CA ILE A 145 -5.72 -9.89 0.96
C ILE A 145 -5.77 -9.82 2.48
N VAL A 146 -6.40 -8.78 3.04
CA VAL A 146 -6.54 -8.63 4.50
C VAL A 146 -7.37 -9.77 5.08
N ALA A 147 -8.52 -10.09 4.48
CA ALA A 147 -9.37 -11.19 4.94
C ALA A 147 -8.64 -12.55 4.86
N ALA A 148 -7.89 -12.81 3.78
CA ALA A 148 -7.09 -14.02 3.65
C ALA A 148 -5.98 -14.10 4.71
N ALA A 149 -5.31 -12.99 5.00
CA ALA A 149 -4.29 -12.90 6.04
C ALA A 149 -4.87 -13.12 7.45
N GLU A 150 -6.04 -12.54 7.75
CA GLU A 150 -6.76 -12.76 9.01
C GLU A 150 -7.18 -14.22 9.17
N HIS A 151 -7.76 -14.82 8.14
CA HIS A 151 -8.13 -16.23 8.14
C HIS A 151 -6.90 -17.14 8.36
N HIS A 152 -5.79 -16.86 7.66
CA HIS A 152 -4.55 -17.62 7.84
C HIS A 152 -4.00 -17.48 9.26
N LYS A 153 -3.96 -16.26 9.81
CA LYS A 153 -3.56 -16.01 11.19
C LYS A 153 -4.44 -16.80 12.18
N GLN A 154 -5.75 -16.81 11.97
CA GLN A 154 -6.68 -17.49 12.87
C GLN A 154 -6.53 -19.00 12.80
N SER A 155 -6.30 -19.56 11.60
CA SER A 155 -5.95 -20.97 11.42
C SER A 155 -4.66 -21.35 12.14
N LEU A 156 -3.62 -20.52 12.08
CA LEU A 156 -2.36 -20.77 12.80
C LEU A 156 -2.54 -20.70 14.32
N LEU A 157 -3.36 -19.77 14.81
CA LEU A 157 -3.67 -19.67 16.24
C LEU A 157 -4.43 -20.90 16.75
N THR A 158 -5.43 -21.36 16.00
CA THR A 158 -6.18 -22.57 16.38
C THR A 158 -5.32 -23.82 16.35
N GLU A 159 -4.43 -23.95 15.37
CA GLU A 159 -3.48 -25.06 15.31
C GLU A 159 -2.48 -25.00 16.49
N ALA A 160 -1.97 -23.81 16.82
CA ALA A 160 -1.09 -23.62 17.98
C ALA A 160 -1.79 -23.93 19.31
N GLU A 161 -3.05 -23.53 19.47
CA GLU A 161 -3.87 -23.87 20.65
C GLU A 161 -4.09 -25.39 20.76
N LYS A 162 -4.37 -26.05 19.65
CA LYS A 162 -4.53 -27.51 19.61
C LYS A 162 -3.23 -28.23 19.98
N GLN A 163 -2.08 -27.78 19.45
CA GLN A 163 -0.77 -28.33 19.81
C GLN A 163 -0.45 -28.10 21.28
N LYS A 164 -0.72 -26.91 21.82
CA LYS A 164 -0.55 -26.62 23.25
C LYS A 164 -1.42 -27.56 24.10
N GLN A 165 -2.68 -27.76 23.72
CA GLN A 165 -3.58 -28.65 24.45
C GLN A 165 -3.11 -30.11 24.38
N ALA A 166 -2.64 -30.57 23.22
CA ALA A 166 -2.07 -31.91 23.06
C ALA A 166 -0.84 -32.12 23.96
N LEU A 167 0.08 -31.14 24.01
CA LEU A 167 1.25 -31.19 24.90
C LEU A 167 0.86 -31.17 26.37
N MET A 168 -0.16 -30.38 26.74
CA MET A 168 -0.67 -30.38 28.12
C MET A 168 -1.27 -31.72 28.51
N ASN A 169 -2.10 -32.31 27.64
CA ASN A 169 -2.69 -33.62 27.88
C ASN A 169 -1.59 -34.70 27.98
N GLN A 170 -0.59 -34.67 27.08
CA GLN A 170 0.55 -35.59 27.13
C GLN A 170 1.35 -35.44 28.43
N ALA A 171 1.64 -34.20 28.85
CA ALA A 171 2.33 -33.94 30.10
C ALA A 171 1.52 -34.42 31.32
N GLU A 172 0.19 -34.30 31.27
CA GLU A 172 -0.72 -34.80 32.30
C GLU A 172 -0.76 -36.34 32.32
N GLU A 173 -0.81 -36.99 31.16
CA GLU A 173 -0.70 -38.44 31.03
C GLU A 173 0.64 -38.96 31.57
N GLU A 174 1.76 -38.34 31.20
CA GLU A 174 3.08 -38.69 31.73
C GLU A 174 3.14 -38.49 33.26
N ARG A 175 2.54 -37.41 33.78
CA ARG A 175 2.43 -37.18 35.22
C ARG A 175 1.60 -38.26 35.91
N LEU A 176 0.46 -38.64 35.35
CA LEU A 176 -0.40 -39.71 35.88
C LEU A 176 0.30 -41.06 35.83
N GLN A 177 1.03 -41.36 34.75
CA GLN A 177 1.82 -42.57 34.62
C GLN A 177 2.95 -42.61 35.65
N ASN A 178 3.66 -41.51 35.85
CA ASN A 178 4.70 -41.39 36.87
C ASN A 178 4.12 -41.55 38.29
N LEU A 179 2.94 -40.98 38.56
CA LEU A 179 2.21 -41.19 39.82
C LEU A 179 1.81 -42.66 40.02
N PHE A 180 1.33 -43.32 38.97
CA PHE A 180 0.97 -44.73 39.01
C PHE A 180 2.20 -45.60 39.29
N ASN A 181 3.30 -45.38 38.57
CA ASN A 181 4.56 -46.09 38.78
C ASN A 181 5.08 -45.89 40.21
N SER A 182 5.07 -44.64 40.71
CA SER A 182 5.47 -44.32 42.09
C SER A 182 4.58 -45.02 43.12
N LYS A 183 3.27 -45.09 42.87
CA LYS A 183 2.32 -45.79 43.75
C LYS A 183 2.58 -47.30 43.76
N LEU A 184 2.90 -47.87 42.61
CA LEU A 184 3.26 -49.29 42.49
C LEU A 184 4.54 -49.57 43.28
N GLU A 185 5.56 -48.73 43.14
CA GLU A 185 6.84 -48.82 43.87
C GLU A 185 6.64 -48.70 45.39
N ILE A 186 5.83 -47.74 45.85
CA ILE A 186 5.45 -47.63 47.26
C ILE A 186 4.75 -48.91 47.72
N SER A 187 3.82 -49.46 46.94
CA SER A 187 3.13 -50.71 47.30
C SER A 187 4.09 -51.90 47.38
N THR A 188 5.10 -51.98 46.51
CA THR A 188 6.10 -53.05 46.58
C THR A 188 7.00 -52.90 47.80
N LEU A 189 7.47 -51.68 48.07
CA LEU A 189 8.28 -51.39 49.26
C LEU A 189 7.52 -51.67 50.56
N GLN A 190 6.22 -51.38 50.59
CA GLN A 190 5.37 -51.64 51.74
C GLN A 190 5.18 -53.14 51.98
N ARG A 191 5.03 -53.94 50.92
CA ARG A 191 5.02 -55.40 51.02
C ARG A 191 6.35 -55.96 51.51
N GLU A 192 7.48 -55.45 51.02
CA GLU A 192 8.80 -55.82 51.52
C GLU A 192 8.99 -55.45 53.00
N GLN A 193 8.44 -54.30 53.43
CA GLN A 193 8.47 -53.88 54.83
C GLN A 193 7.63 -54.82 55.72
N ASP A 194 6.44 -55.22 55.26
CA ASP A 194 5.59 -56.19 55.95
C ASP A 194 6.26 -57.57 56.03
N GLU A 195 6.88 -58.03 54.94
CA GLU A 195 7.64 -59.30 54.92
C GLU A 195 8.84 -59.26 55.88
N ARG A 196 9.58 -58.14 55.94
CA ARG A 196 10.65 -57.95 56.94
C ARG A 196 10.12 -57.88 58.37
N ALA A 197 8.93 -57.32 58.58
CA ALA A 197 8.30 -57.29 59.90
C ALA A 197 7.91 -58.71 60.35
N VAL A 198 7.35 -59.52 59.45
CA VAL A 198 7.06 -60.94 59.72
C VAL A 198 8.33 -61.74 59.99
N GLU A 199 9.40 -61.52 59.22
CA GLU A 199 10.69 -62.19 59.45
C GLU A 199 11.33 -61.80 60.79
N LEU A 200 11.22 -60.53 61.18
CA LEU A 200 11.63 -60.05 62.51
C LEU A 200 10.84 -60.72 63.63
N ASP A 201 9.52 -60.81 63.49
CA ASP A 201 8.65 -61.42 64.49
C ASP A 201 8.93 -62.93 64.62
N ALA A 202 9.15 -63.63 63.50
CA ALA A 202 9.58 -65.03 63.49
C ALA A 202 10.95 -65.24 64.16
N ARG A 203 11.92 -64.35 63.90
CA ARG A 203 13.22 -64.36 64.59
C ARG A 203 13.06 -64.13 66.09
N GLN A 204 12.18 -63.23 66.49
CA GLN A 204 11.92 -62.92 67.89
C GLN A 204 11.29 -64.10 68.62
N GLN A 205 10.30 -64.77 68.01
CA GLN A 205 9.72 -66.01 68.54
C GLN A 205 10.74 -67.15 68.63
N LEU A 206 11.63 -67.29 67.64
CA LEU A 206 12.73 -68.27 67.69
C LEU A 206 13.68 -67.98 68.85
N LEU A 207 14.01 -66.71 69.07
CA LEU A 207 14.90 -66.26 70.15
C LEU A 207 14.27 -66.52 71.53
N GLU A 208 12.97 -66.25 71.69
CA GLU A 208 12.20 -66.59 72.89
C GLU A 208 12.14 -68.12 73.11
N GLY A 209 11.96 -68.90 72.05
CA GLY A 209 12.00 -70.37 72.11
C GLY A 209 13.36 -70.88 72.58
N LYS A 210 14.45 -70.33 72.03
CA LYS A 210 15.82 -70.65 72.45
C LYS A 210 16.11 -70.21 73.89
N GLN A 211 15.56 -69.09 74.35
CA GLN A 211 15.65 -68.66 75.75
C GLN A 211 14.94 -69.65 76.69
N ARG A 212 13.75 -70.15 76.32
CA ARG A 212 13.05 -71.17 77.10
C ARG A 212 13.82 -72.48 77.15
N GLU A 213 14.37 -72.95 76.01
CA GLU A 213 15.26 -74.13 75.99
C GLU A 213 16.47 -73.95 76.91
N LEU A 214 17.10 -72.78 76.90
CA LEU A 214 18.22 -72.46 77.78
C LEU A 214 17.81 -72.47 79.26
N GLN A 215 16.64 -71.93 79.60
CA GLN A 215 16.11 -71.96 80.97
C GLN A 215 15.78 -73.40 81.41
N GLN A 216 15.21 -74.20 80.51
CA GLN A 216 14.91 -75.61 80.77
C GLN A 216 16.19 -76.42 81.00
N LEU A 217 17.20 -76.27 80.13
CA LEU A 217 18.51 -76.92 80.29
C LEU A 217 19.20 -76.49 81.58
N ARG A 218 19.05 -75.21 81.97
CA ARG A 218 19.60 -74.71 83.24
C ARG A 218 18.90 -75.33 84.46
N ALA A 219 17.60 -75.60 84.37
CA ALA A 219 16.84 -76.31 85.40
C ALA A 219 17.22 -77.79 85.46
N ASP A 220 17.37 -78.46 84.30
CA ASP A 220 17.78 -79.87 84.22
C ASP A 220 19.18 -80.07 84.80
N ILE A 221 20.15 -79.22 84.44
CA ILE A 221 21.50 -79.24 85.03
C ILE A 221 21.44 -79.01 86.54
N HIS A 222 20.58 -78.10 87.01
CA HIS A 222 20.44 -77.84 88.44
C HIS A 222 19.92 -79.08 89.18
N GLU A 223 18.97 -79.80 88.59
CA GLU A 223 18.41 -81.01 89.20
C GLU A 223 19.38 -82.20 89.09
N GLU A 224 20.14 -82.35 88.00
CA GLU A 224 21.22 -83.33 87.90
C GLU A 224 22.31 -83.08 88.95
N VAL A 225 22.73 -81.83 89.15
CA VAL A 225 23.72 -81.46 90.18
C VAL A 225 23.19 -81.77 91.58
N LYS A 226 21.91 -81.50 91.85
CA LYS A 226 21.26 -81.82 93.13
C LYS A 226 21.14 -83.32 93.35
N THR A 227 20.80 -84.08 92.31
CA THR A 227 20.72 -85.55 92.35
C THR A 227 22.10 -86.16 92.60
N PHE A 228 23.13 -85.66 91.91
CA PHE A 228 24.52 -86.06 92.11
C PHE A 228 25.02 -85.72 93.52
N ALA A 229 24.69 -84.54 94.04
CA ALA A 229 24.99 -84.17 95.42
C ALA A 229 24.30 -85.11 96.42
N GLY A 230 23.04 -85.50 96.15
CA GLY A 230 22.32 -86.51 96.92
C GLY A 230 23.02 -87.88 96.93
N MET A 231 23.44 -88.38 95.76
CA MET A 231 24.19 -89.63 95.65
C MET A 231 25.52 -89.58 96.41
N MET A 232 26.30 -88.51 96.24
CA MET A 232 27.59 -88.34 96.93
C MET A 232 27.43 -88.33 98.46
N THR A 233 26.32 -87.83 98.96
CA THR A 233 26.00 -87.84 100.40
C THR A 233 25.68 -89.26 100.88
N ALA A 234 24.92 -90.03 100.09
CA ALA A 234 24.60 -91.43 100.37
C ALA A 234 25.85 -92.32 100.36
N THR A 235 26.72 -92.19 99.35
CA THR A 235 27.97 -92.96 99.27
C THR A 235 28.92 -92.64 100.43
N ARG A 236 28.94 -91.38 100.89
CA ARG A 236 29.72 -90.99 102.07
C ARG A 236 29.19 -91.62 103.36
N GLN A 237 27.87 -91.81 103.47
CA GLN A 237 27.24 -92.52 104.58
C GLN A 237 27.53 -94.02 104.55
N GLU A 238 27.49 -94.66 103.39
CA GLU A 238 27.81 -96.09 103.23
C GLU A 238 29.26 -96.40 103.62
N ILE A 239 30.23 -95.63 103.12
CA ILE A 239 31.65 -95.78 103.50
C ILE A 239 31.82 -95.59 105.01
N SER A 240 31.13 -94.61 105.60
CA SER A 240 31.19 -94.39 107.04
C SER A 240 30.63 -95.56 107.85
N GLN A 241 29.60 -96.27 107.36
CA GLN A 241 29.00 -97.42 108.05
C GLN A 241 29.85 -98.69 107.95
N GLU A 242 30.51 -98.91 106.81
CA GLU A 242 31.44 -100.03 106.61
C GLU A 242 32.67 -99.95 107.53
N TYR A 243 33.22 -98.74 107.72
CA TYR A 243 34.32 -98.53 108.67
C TYR A 243 33.93 -98.87 110.11
N THR A 244 32.72 -98.52 110.54
CA THR A 244 32.24 -98.83 111.90
C THR A 244 32.06 -100.34 112.11
N HIS A 245 31.49 -101.05 111.12
CA HIS A 245 31.29 -102.50 111.21
C HIS A 245 32.60 -103.29 111.23
N SER A 246 33.61 -102.84 110.49
CA SER A 246 34.93 -103.48 110.46
C SER A 246 35.67 -103.37 111.80
N ILE A 247 35.56 -102.23 112.49
CA ILE A 247 36.18 -102.00 113.80
C ILE A 247 35.52 -102.88 114.89
N GLU A 248 34.19 -103.02 114.88
CA GLU A 248 33.48 -103.87 115.86
C GLU A 248 33.81 -105.36 115.70
N ALA A 249 33.98 -105.84 114.46
CA ALA A 249 34.31 -107.24 114.19
C ALA A 249 35.73 -107.62 114.66
N LEU A 250 36.71 -106.72 114.52
CA LEU A 250 38.08 -106.93 114.99
C LEU A 250 38.17 -106.95 116.52
N THR A 251 37.31 -106.19 117.20
CA THR A 251 37.29 -106.10 118.66
C THR A 251 36.76 -107.38 119.30
N LYS A 252 35.69 -107.98 118.76
CA LYS A 252 35.13 -109.26 119.24
C LYS A 252 36.06 -110.46 119.04
N LYS A 253 36.90 -110.45 118.00
CA LYS A 253 37.82 -111.56 117.71
C LYS A 253 39.00 -111.62 118.69
N ASN A 254 39.40 -110.49 119.26
CA ASN A 254 40.48 -110.40 120.25
C ASN A 254 40.06 -110.82 121.67
N GLU A 255 38.78 -110.66 122.04
CA GLU A 255 38.29 -111.09 123.37
C GLU A 255 38.09 -112.60 123.48
N ALA A 256 37.78 -113.29 122.37
CA ALA A 256 37.58 -114.74 122.35
C ALA A 256 38.89 -115.55 122.54
N VAL A 257 40.03 -115.01 122.12
CA VAL A 257 41.35 -115.68 122.23
C VAL A 257 41.88 -115.67 123.67
N ARG A 258 41.37 -114.81 124.55
CA ARG A 258 41.87 -114.66 125.95
C ARG A 258 41.27 -115.65 126.96
N LYS A 259 40.34 -116.54 126.60
CA LYS A 259 39.62 -117.42 127.56
C LYS A 259 40.02 -118.91 127.54
N GLU A 260 40.93 -119.37 126.67
CA GLU A 260 41.25 -120.81 126.52
C GLU A 260 42.75 -121.18 126.69
N THR A 261 43.51 -120.54 127.58
CA THR A 261 44.89 -121.02 127.87
C THR A 261 45.30 -120.87 129.33
N THR A 262 45.60 -122.00 129.99
CA THR A 262 46.20 -122.12 131.32
C THR A 262 47.47 -122.98 131.25
N ILE A 263 48.67 -122.38 131.36
CA ILE A 263 49.98 -123.03 131.62
C ILE A 263 50.84 -121.97 132.34
N GLN A 264 51.15 -122.09 133.63
CA GLN A 264 52.33 -122.72 134.28
C GLN A 264 53.71 -122.08 134.01
N GLN A 265 54.49 -121.99 135.09
CA GLN A 265 55.62 -121.12 135.40
C GLN A 265 56.97 -121.50 134.76
N GLN A 266 57.83 -120.52 134.50
CA GLN A 266 59.26 -120.59 134.86
C GLN A 266 59.88 -119.18 135.03
N PRO A 267 60.84 -118.99 135.97
CA PRO A 267 61.37 -117.68 136.35
C PRO A 267 62.74 -117.41 135.68
N VAL A 268 63.01 -116.15 135.32
CA VAL A 268 64.38 -115.62 135.20
C VAL A 268 64.41 -114.19 135.74
N ILE A 269 65.36 -113.98 136.63
CA ILE A 269 65.73 -112.74 137.31
C ILE A 269 67.17 -112.39 136.87
N HIS A 270 67.45 -111.08 136.79
CA HIS A 270 68.76 -110.38 136.65
C HIS A 270 69.41 -110.41 135.23
N VAL A 271 70.01 -109.34 134.69
CA VAL A 271 70.99 -108.38 135.26
C VAL A 271 71.03 -107.07 134.44
N LEU A 272 71.09 -105.93 135.16
CA LEU A 272 71.82 -104.64 134.98
C LEU A 272 72.42 -104.28 133.60
N GLU A 273 72.00 -103.17 132.98
CA GLU A 273 72.71 -101.85 132.91
C GLU A 273 73.53 -101.65 131.60
N PRO A 274 73.95 -100.43 131.21
CA PRO A 274 73.27 -99.13 131.30
C PRO A 274 73.50 -98.23 130.04
N GLU A 275 73.05 -96.97 130.13
CA GLU A 275 73.57 -95.77 129.42
C GLU A 275 73.43 -95.70 127.87
N LYS A 276 73.10 -94.58 127.22
CA LYS A 276 72.96 -93.18 127.65
C LYS A 276 72.23 -92.37 126.56
N GLU A 277 71.61 -91.28 127.01
CA GLU A 277 71.64 -89.87 126.51
C GLU A 277 72.03 -89.65 125.03
N VAL A 278 71.40 -88.74 124.30
CA VAL A 278 71.42 -87.26 124.48
C VAL A 278 70.16 -86.69 123.79
N MET A 279 69.30 -85.82 124.30
CA MET A 279 69.03 -85.13 125.57
C MET A 279 67.50 -85.14 125.78
#